data_AF-A0A815BPS4-F1
#
_entry.id   AF-A0A815BPS4-F1
#
_cell.length_a   1.000
_cell.length_b   1.000
_cell.length_c   1.000
_cell.angle_alpha   90.00
_cell.angle_beta   90.00
_cell.angle_gamma   90.00
#
_symmetry.space_group_name_H-M   'P 1'
#
loop_
_entity.id
_entity.type
_entity.pdbx_description
1 polymer ?
#
loop_
_entity_poly.entity_id
_entity_poly.type
_entity_poly.pdbx_seq_one_letter_code
_entity_poly.pdbx_strand_id
1 'polypeptide(L)' 'MTFSSSGNSVLCFYLFPNLLYRKCINRALATLYVKDEELELAKARLLLYHMCRLSLKEGLELLGIEALTRI' A
#
# COMPACT_ATOMS: atom_id res chain seq x y z
N MET A 1 -25.21 2.52 2.60
CA MET A 1 -24.68 3.26 1.44
C MET A 1 -24.21 2.26 0.41
N THR A 2 -24.98 2.09 -0.66
CA THR A 2 -24.67 1.19 -1.78
C THR A 2 -23.71 1.90 -2.72
N PHE A 3 -22.41 1.64 -2.59
CA PHE A 3 -21.42 2.08 -3.57
C PHE A 3 -21.70 1.42 -4.92
N SER A 4 -21.67 2.21 -6.00
CA SER A 4 -21.89 1.73 -7.36
C SER A 4 -20.85 0.67 -7.73
N SER A 5 -21.28 -0.37 -8.46
CA SER A 5 -20.44 -1.50 -8.85
C SER A 5 -19.15 -1.10 -9.59
N SER A 6 -19.13 0.08 -10.22
CA SER A 6 -17.96 0.65 -10.90
C SER A 6 -16.90 1.19 -9.95
N GLY A 7 -17.27 1.84 -8.84
CA GLY A 7 -16.32 2.42 -7.88
C GLY A 7 -15.48 1.37 -7.17
N ASN A 8 -16.13 0.27 -6.77
CA ASN A 8 -15.45 -0.87 -6.14
C ASN A 8 -14.48 -1.56 -7.11
N SER A 9 -14.80 -1.58 -8.40
CA SER A 9 -13.94 -2.20 -9.42
C SER A 9 -12.63 -1.42 -9.65
N VAL A 10 -12.68 -0.08 -9.62
CA VAL A 10 -11.50 0.80 -9.73
C VAL A 10 -10.62 0.70 -8.48
N LEU A 11 -11.25 0.70 -7.29
CA LEU A 11 -10.53 0.56 -6.03
C LEU A 11 -9.84 -0.82 -5.95
N CYS A 12 -10.55 -1.88 -6.33
CA CYS A 12 -9.98 -3.21 -6.45
C CYS A 12 -8.85 -3.26 -7.47
N PHE A 13 -9.00 -2.64 -8.65
CA PHE A 13 -7.95 -2.57 -9.66
C PHE A 13 -6.68 -1.88 -9.13
N TYR A 14 -6.83 -0.80 -8.36
CA TYR A 14 -5.71 -0.07 -7.78
C TYR A 14 -5.03 -0.86 -6.65
N LEU A 15 -5.81 -1.43 -5.73
CA LEU A 15 -5.34 -2.07 -4.50
C LEU A 15 -4.90 -3.53 -4.68
N PHE A 16 -5.50 -4.28 -5.61
CA PHE A 16 -5.22 -5.71 -5.72
C PHE A 16 -3.85 -6.02 -6.32
N PRO A 17 -3.27 -7.18 -5.93
CA PRO A 17 -1.91 -7.61 -6.25
C PRO A 17 -1.48 -7.62 -7.72
N ASN A 18 -2.42 -7.63 -8.68
CA ASN A 18 -2.11 -7.88 -10.08
C ASN A 18 -1.72 -6.63 -10.89
N LEU A 19 -1.97 -5.41 -10.39
CA LEU A 19 -2.06 -4.26 -11.30
C LEU A 19 -1.02 -3.18 -11.04
N LEU A 20 -1.07 -2.43 -9.94
CA LEU A 20 -0.12 -1.33 -9.74
C LEU A 20 0.50 -1.28 -8.34
N TYR A 21 -0.32 -1.19 -7.30
CA TYR A 21 0.14 -0.78 -5.98
C TYR A 21 1.12 -1.76 -5.33
N ARG A 22 0.78 -3.05 -5.31
CA ARG A 22 1.66 -4.11 -4.80
C ARG A 22 2.92 -4.28 -5.63
N LYS A 23 2.85 -4.14 -6.97
CA LYS A 23 4.02 -4.24 -7.85
C LYS A 23 5.02 -3.11 -7.56
N CYS A 24 4.52 -1.89 -7.41
CA CYS A 24 5.34 -0.73 -7.07
C CYS A 24 5.97 -0.88 -5.68
N ILE A 25 5.21 -1.30 -4.66
CA ILE A 25 5.74 -1.51 -3.30
C ILE A 25 6.77 -2.64 -3.26
N ASN A 26 6.52 -3.77 -3.91
CA ASN A 26 7.49 -4.88 -3.93
C ASN A 26 8.78 -4.49 -4.64
N ARG A 27 8.69 -3.70 -5.72
CA ARG A 27 9.86 -3.16 -6.41
C ARG A 27 10.61 -2.15 -5.54
N ALA A 28 9.88 -1.28 -4.84
CA ALA A 28 10.45 -0.35 -3.87
C ALA A 28 11.17 -1.10 -2.74
N LEU A 29 10.56 -2.13 -2.15
CA LEU A 29 11.19 -2.95 -1.11
C LEU A 29 12.48 -3.63 -1.57
N ALA A 30 12.55 -4.03 -2.84
CA ALA A 30 13.75 -4.64 -3.42
C ALA A 30 14.88 -3.64 -3.75
N THR A 31 14.59 -2.32 -3.76
CA THR A 31 15.53 -1.29 -4.24
C THR A 31 15.84 -0.21 -3.21
N LEU A 32 14.83 0.19 -2.43
CA LEU A 32 14.88 1.23 -1.40
C LEU A 32 14.96 0.55 -0.02
N TYR A 33 16.13 0.01 0.29
CA TYR A 33 16.42 -0.55 1.61
C TYR A 33 16.33 0.55 2.68
N VAL A 34 15.82 0.22 3.86
CA VAL A 34 15.74 1.20 4.97
C VAL A 34 16.93 1.06 5.92
N LYS A 35 17.43 -0.17 6.05
CA LYS A 35 18.46 -0.52 7.01
C LYS A 35 19.82 -0.03 6.53
N ASP A 36 20.65 0.41 7.48
CA ASP A 36 22.06 0.78 7.25
C ASP A 36 22.25 1.97 6.29
N GLU A 37 21.21 2.79 6.11
CA GLU A 37 21.19 4.00 5.29
C GLU A 37 21.35 5.27 6.15
N GLU A 38 21.71 6.38 5.50
CA GLU A 38 21.78 7.69 6.15
C GLU A 38 20.45 8.06 6.84
N LEU A 39 20.53 8.65 8.04
CA LEU A 39 19.36 8.87 8.91
C LEU A 39 18.18 9.56 8.22
N GLU A 40 18.44 10.61 7.44
CA GLU A 40 17.39 11.36 6.76
C GLU A 40 16.77 10.55 5.60
N LEU A 41 17.60 9.77 4.89
CA LEU A 41 17.14 8.89 3.82
C LEU A 41 16.31 7.72 4.37
N ALA A 42 16.75 7.13 5.49
CA ALA A 42 16.02 6.09 6.19
C ALA A 42 14.66 6.58 6.70
N LYS A 43 14.60 7.79 7.29
CA LYS A 43 13.33 8.43 7.69
C LYS A 43 12.38 8.63 6.51
N ALA A 44 12.89 9.16 5.39
CA ALA A 44 12.08 9.38 4.20
C ALA A 44 11.50 8.07 3.64
N ARG A 45 12.33 7.01 3.57
CA ARG A 45 11.89 5.67 3.13
C ARG A 45 10.88 5.05 4.10
N LEU A 46 11.10 5.17 5.41
CA LEU A 46 10.13 4.72 6.43
C LEU A 46 8.79 5.43 6.28
N LEU A 47 8.80 6.75 6.07
CA LEU A 47 7.59 7.54 5.87
C LEU A 47 6.85 7.09 4.60
N LEU A 48 7.57 6.86 3.51
CA LEU A 48 7.00 6.33 2.27
C LEU A 48 6.27 5.00 2.52
N TYR A 49 6.93 4.04 3.15
CA TYR A 49 6.32 2.74 3.44
C TYR A 49 5.16 2.84 4.44
N HIS A 50 5.25 3.74 5.41
CA HIS A 50 4.17 3.99 6.37
C HIS A 50 2.92 4.53 5.68
N MET A 51 3.08 5.55 4.83
CA MET A 51 1.98 6.10 4.02
C MET A 51 1.41 5.03 3.10
N CYS A 52 2.27 4.22 2.47
CA CYS A 52 1.80 3.12 1.64
C CYS A 52 0.96 2.09 2.42
N ARG A 53 1.34 1.80 3.66
CA ARG A 53 0.57 0.88 4.52
C ARG A 53 -0.78 1.47 4.91
N LEU A 54 -0.84 2.77 5.23
CA LEU A 54 -2.07 3.47 5.58
C LEU A 54 -3.06 3.49 4.41
N SER A 55 -2.64 3.92 3.23
CA SER A 55 -3.53 3.98 2.06
C SER A 55 -4.03 2.60 1.65
N LEU A 56 -3.23 1.54 1.83
CA LEU A 56 -3.69 0.16 1.61
C LEU A 56 -4.74 -0.25 2.64
N LYS A 57 -4.51 0.06 3.92
CA LYS A 57 -5.46 -0.25 4.99
C LYS A 57 -6.81 0.43 4.74
N GLU A 58 -6.81 1.74 4.48
CA GLU A 58 -8.03 2.49 4.16
C GLU A 58 -8.73 1.93 2.92
N GLY A 59 -7.95 1.60 1.88
CA GLY A 59 -8.49 0.99 0.68
C GLY A 59 -9.15 -0.37 0.92
N LEU A 60 -8.55 -1.21 1.77
CA LEU A 60 -9.13 -2.50 2.16
C LEU A 60 -10.39 -2.33 3.02
N GLU A 61 -10.38 -1.39 3.97
CA GLU A 61 -11.54 -1.06 4.79
C GLU A 61 -12.72 -0.56 3.94
N LEU A 62 -12.47 0.23 2.91
CA LEU A 62 -13.50 0.65 1.93
C LEU A 62 -14.10 -0.54 1.15
N LEU A 63 -13.33 -1.60 0.96
CA LEU A 63 -13.79 -2.85 0.35
C LEU A 63 -14.43 -3.82 1.35
N GLY A 64 -14.49 -3.46 2.64
CA GLY A 64 -14.95 -4.33 3.71
C GLY A 64 -14.00 -5.50 4.02
N ILE A 65 -12.72 -5.39 3.62
CA ILE A 65 -11.68 -6.38 3.86
C ILE A 65 -10.84 -5.92 5.05
N GLU A 66 -10.68 -6.79 6.05
CA GLU A 66 -9.82 -6.50 7.20
C GLU A 66 -8.34 -6.62 6.82
N ALA A 67 -7.57 -5.57 7.05
CA ALA A 67 -6.14 -5.56 6.79
C ALA A 67 -5.38 -6.38 7.84
N LEU A 68 -4.65 -7.41 7.41
CA LEU A 68 -3.81 -8.23 8.31
C LEU A 68 -2.63 -7.42 8.85
N THR A 69 -2.54 -7.29 10.17
CA THR A 69 -1.54 -6.47 10.87
C THR A 69 -0.16 -7.13 10.99
N ARG A 70 -0.05 -8.44 10.71
CA ARG A 70 1.19 -9.22 10.74
C ARG A 70 1.21 -10.23 9.59
N ILE A 71 2.18 -10.09 8.68
CA ILE A 71 2.66 -11.12 7.75
C ILE A 71 4.18 -11.16 7.91
#